data_AF-A0A0Q0XR95-F1
#
_entry.id   AF-A0A0Q0XR95-F1
#
_cell.length_a   1.000
_cell.length_b   1.000
_cell.length_c   1.000
_cell.angle_alpha   90.00
_cell.angle_beta   90.00
_cell.angle_gamma   90.00
#
_symmetry.space_group_name_H-M   'P 1'
#
loop_
_entity.id
_entity.type
_entity.pdbx_description
1 polymer ?
#
loop_
_entity_poly.entity_id
_entity_poly.type
_entity_poly.pdbx_seq_one_letter_code
_entity_poly.pdbx_strand_id
1 'polypeptide(L)'
;MKEQISKIIKEVYKPLTFIQMVDKHGAIEATKRVVEDEKQTEGFTRLLMEGRADLAVENMVIDPKFKSLFTEKAIYNSRKRLEMK
;
A
#
# COMPACT_ATOMS: atom_id res chain seq x y z
N MET A 1 -3.72 10.91 -0.55
CA MET A 1 -2.56 10.00 -0.55
C MET A 1 -1.43 10.48 0.36
N LYS A 2 -0.82 11.67 0.17
CA LYS A 2 0.27 12.17 1.05
C LYS A 2 -0.09 12.19 2.55
N GLU A 3 -1.28 12.64 2.90
CA GLU A 3 -1.76 12.69 4.30
C GLU A 3 -1.90 11.29 4.93
N GLN A 4 -2.34 10.33 4.13
CA GLN A 4 -2.48 8.93 4.51
C GLN A 4 -1.12 8.25 4.69
N ILE A 5 -0.14 8.59 3.84
CA ILE A 5 1.27 8.20 4.02
C ILE A 5 1.86 8.80 5.28
N SER A 6 1.57 10.07 5.59
CA SER A 6 2.01 10.70 6.84
C SER A 6 1.46 9.99 8.07
N LYS A 7 0.24 9.43 7.99
CA LYS A 7 -0.38 8.66 9.07
C LYS A 7 0.31 7.30 9.25
N ILE A 8 0.62 6.61 8.15
CA ILE A 8 1.43 5.37 8.17
C ILE A 8 2.77 5.61 8.87
N ILE A 9 3.50 6.67 8.50
CA ILE A 9 4.83 6.98 9.08
C ILE A 9 4.76 7.24 10.60
N LYS A 10 3.65 7.79 11.10
CA LYS A 10 3.46 8.07 12.53
C LYS A 10 3.00 6.86 13.33
N GLU A 11 2.11 6.04 12.76
CA GLU A 11 1.42 4.97 13.49
C GLU A 11 2.05 3.59 13.27
N VAL A 12 2.79 3.40 12.18
CA VAL A 12 3.30 2.09 11.74
C VAL A 12 4.78 2.22 11.47
N TYR A 13 5.55 1.32 12.07
CA TYR A 13 6.99 1.12 11.93
C TYR A 13 7.56 1.64 10.60
N LYS A 14 8.50 2.60 10.67
CA LYS A 14 9.12 3.29 9.53
C LYS A 14 9.45 2.31 8.40
N PRO A 15 8.62 2.21 7.35
CA PRO A 15 8.93 1.34 6.23
C PRO A 15 9.95 2.09 5.37
N LEU A 16 11.22 2.08 5.80
CA LEU A 16 12.32 2.84 5.21
C LEU A 16 12.37 2.65 3.69
N THR A 17 12.17 1.41 3.23
CA THR A 17 12.11 1.06 1.81
C THR A 17 10.93 1.71 1.09
N PHE A 18 9.74 1.75 1.70
CA PHE A 18 8.57 2.40 1.10
C PHE A 18 8.72 3.93 1.08
N ILE A 19 9.21 4.54 2.17
CA ILE A 19 9.47 5.97 2.24
C ILE A 19 10.49 6.37 1.16
N GLN A 20 11.58 5.62 1.00
CA GLN A 20 12.56 5.84 -0.05
C GLN A 20 11.96 5.68 -1.45
N MET A 21 11.08 4.70 -1.66
CA MET A 21 10.37 4.56 -2.95
C MET A 21 9.45 5.75 -3.22
N VAL A 22 8.71 6.23 -2.21
CA VAL A 22 7.84 7.40 -2.34
C VAL A 22 8.64 8.66 -2.62
N ASP A 23 9.80 8.83 -1.98
CA ASP A 23 10.68 9.99 -2.21
C ASP A 23 11.29 9.96 -3.62
N LYS A 24 11.75 8.77 -4.06
CA LYS A 24 12.41 8.60 -5.36
C LYS A 24 11.45 8.59 -6.55
N HIS A 25 10.21 8.12 -6.36
CA HIS A 25 9.30 7.83 -7.48
C HIS A 25 7.89 8.40 -7.32
N GLY A 26 7.58 8.97 -6.16
CA GLY A 26 6.23 9.43 -5.83
C GLY A 26 5.35 8.33 -5.26
N ALA A 27 4.32 8.74 -4.54
CA ALA A 27 3.42 7.87 -3.79
C ALA A 27 2.69 6.83 -4.66
N ILE A 28 2.17 7.26 -5.82
CA ILE A 28 1.38 6.40 -6.71
C ILE A 28 2.25 5.30 -7.30
N GLU A 29 3.41 5.66 -7.84
CA GLU A 29 4.33 4.70 -8.48
C GLU A 29 4.95 3.76 -7.45
N ALA A 30 5.30 4.25 -6.25
CA ALA A 30 5.75 3.40 -5.16
C ALA A 30 4.69 2.37 -4.75
N THR A 31 3.44 2.80 -4.58
CA THR A 31 2.32 1.89 -4.28
C THR A 31 2.12 0.87 -5.40
N LYS A 32 2.14 1.31 -6.68
CA LYS A 32 1.97 0.42 -7.83
C LYS A 32 3.02 -0.69 -7.82
N ARG A 33 4.28 -0.37 -7.58
CA ARG A 33 5.36 -1.38 -7.49
C ARG A 33 5.12 -2.38 -6.37
N VAL A 34 4.69 -1.92 -5.19
CA VAL A 34 4.43 -2.80 -4.03
C VAL A 34 3.27 -3.78 -4.28
N VAL A 35 2.21 -3.34 -4.96
CA VAL A 35 1.03 -4.18 -5.20
C VAL A 35 1.15 -5.04 -6.46
N GLU A 36 2.01 -4.66 -7.40
CA GLU A 36 2.31 -5.44 -8.61
C GLU A 36 3.47 -6.44 -8.41
N ASP A 37 4.32 -6.24 -7.39
CA ASP A 37 5.36 -7.21 -7.01
C ASP A 37 4.70 -8.52 -6.53
N GLU A 38 5.22 -9.66 -6.97
CA GLU A 38 4.73 -10.98 -6.58
C GLU A 38 5.08 -11.32 -5.13
N LYS A 39 6.17 -10.76 -4.58
CA LYS A 39 6.50 -10.92 -3.17
C LYS A 39 5.63 -10.01 -2.32
N GLN A 40 4.90 -10.61 -1.38
CA GLN A 40 4.27 -9.87 -0.30
C GLN A 40 5.34 -9.08 0.45
N THR A 41 5.07 -7.79 0.70
CA THR A 41 5.97 -6.97 1.49
C THR A 41 5.76 -7.26 2.97
N GLU A 42 6.84 -7.35 3.74
CA GLU A 42 6.77 -7.53 5.20
C GLU A 42 5.93 -6.43 5.88
N GLY A 43 5.91 -5.23 5.30
CA GLY A 43 5.07 -4.12 5.75
C GLY A 43 3.57 -4.41 5.67
N PHE A 44 3.11 -5.08 4.61
CA PHE A 44 1.71 -5.49 4.48
C PHE A 44 1.35 -6.55 5.52
N THR A 45 2.15 -7.61 5.65
CA THR A 45 1.93 -8.68 6.62
C THR A 45 1.86 -8.13 8.04
N ARG A 46 2.74 -7.20 8.40
CA ARG A 46 2.74 -6.58 9.73
C ARG A 46 1.51 -5.69 9.97
N LEU A 47 1.10 -4.89 8.99
CA LEU A 47 -0.13 -4.09 9.07
C LEU A 47 -1.38 -4.97 9.26
N LEU A 48 -1.42 -6.12 8.59
CA LEU A 48 -2.48 -7.10 8.79
C LEU A 48 -2.47 -7.68 10.21
N MET A 49 -1.29 -8.09 10.71
CA MET A 49 -1.13 -8.65 12.07
C MET A 49 -1.48 -7.64 13.17
N GLU A 50 -1.22 -6.35 12.95
CA GLU A 50 -1.57 -5.27 13.88
C GLU A 50 -3.04 -4.82 13.73
N GLY A 51 -3.83 -5.48 12.87
CA GLY A 51 -5.22 -5.11 12.59
C GLY A 51 -5.39 -3.79 11.82
N ARG A 52 -4.28 -3.20 11.37
CA ARG A 52 -4.21 -1.89 10.69
C ARG A 52 -4.19 -2.00 9.16
N ALA A 53 -4.93 -2.96 8.63
CA ALA A 53 -5.12 -3.11 7.19
C ALA A 53 -5.75 -1.87 6.53
N ASP A 54 -6.44 -1.03 7.33
CA ASP A 54 -6.97 0.27 6.90
C ASP A 54 -5.86 1.19 6.33
N LEU A 55 -4.65 1.03 6.85
CA LEU A 55 -3.46 1.78 6.45
C LEU A 55 -2.66 1.12 5.33
N ALA A 56 -3.02 -0.10 4.92
CA ALA A 56 -2.32 -0.79 3.85
C ALA A 56 -2.51 -0.07 2.52
N VAL A 57 -1.46 -0.06 1.70
CA VAL A 57 -1.51 0.56 0.37
C VAL A 57 -2.48 -0.19 -0.55
N GLU A 58 -2.65 -1.49 -0.36
CA GLU A 58 -3.64 -2.33 -1.01
C GLU A 58 -5.07 -1.81 -0.77
N ASN A 59 -5.37 -1.29 0.43
CA ASN A 59 -6.67 -0.73 0.74
C ASN A 59 -6.90 0.62 0.03
N MET A 60 -5.84 1.42 -0.14
CA MET A 60 -5.90 2.66 -0.94
C MET A 60 -6.11 2.38 -2.42
N VAL A 61 -5.54 1.29 -2.96
CA VAL A 61 -5.66 0.95 -4.38
C VAL A 61 -7.10 0.59 -4.75
N ILE A 62 -7.85 -0.03 -3.84
CA ILE A 62 -9.26 -0.40 -4.08
C ILE A 62 -10.25 0.70 -3.71
N ASP A 63 -9.83 1.71 -2.94
CA ASP A 63 -10.64 2.86 -2.56
C ASP A 63 -11.10 3.62 -3.81
N PRO A 64 -12.42 3.81 -4.04
CA PRO A 64 -12.95 4.54 -5.19
C PRO A 64 -12.31 5.92 -5.40
N LYS A 65 -11.84 6.58 -4.34
CA LYS A 65 -11.16 7.87 -4.39
C LYS A 65 -9.82 7.84 -5.13
N PHE A 66 -9.12 6.71 -5.09
CA PHE A 66 -7.78 6.56 -5.68
C PHE A 66 -7.71 5.46 -6.75
N LYS A 67 -8.71 4.59 -6.85
CA LYS A 67 -8.77 3.46 -7.79
C LYS A 67 -8.48 3.87 -9.24
N SER A 68 -8.93 5.05 -9.67
CA SER A 68 -8.68 5.56 -11.03
C SER A 68 -7.21 5.89 -11.33
N LEU A 69 -6.35 5.95 -10.31
CA LEU A 69 -4.92 6.21 -10.43
C LEU A 69 -4.09 4.94 -10.64
N PHE A 70 -4.74 3.77 -10.57
CA PHE A 70 -4.07 2.48 -10.59
C PHE A 70 -4.52 1.61 -11.77
N THR A 71 -3.66 0.67 -12.16
CA THR A 71 -3.95 -0.30 -13.21
C THR A 71 -4.95 -1.35 -12.70
N GLU A 72 -5.68 -1.97 -13.62
CA GLU A 72 -6.58 -3.08 -13.27
C GLU A 72 -5.83 -4.23 -12.58
N LYS A 73 -4.58 -4.49 -12.98
CA LYS A 73 -3.69 -5.48 -12.34
C LYS A 73 -3.42 -5.15 -10.87
N ALA A 74 -3.06 -3.89 -10.58
CA ALA A 74 -2.83 -3.43 -9.21
C ALA A 74 -4.10 -3.57 -8.35
N ILE A 75 -5.27 -3.22 -8.91
CA ILE A 75 -6.57 -3.37 -8.24
C ILE A 75 -6.89 -4.83 -7.97
N TYR A 76 -6.71 -5.70 -8.95
CA TYR A 76 -6.97 -7.14 -8.81
C TYR A 76 -6.08 -7.77 -7.73
N ASN A 77 -4.77 -7.52 -7.77
CA ASN A 77 -3.83 -8.02 -6.77
C ASN A 77 -4.17 -7.52 -5.36
N SER A 78 -4.50 -6.23 -5.23
CA SER A 78 -4.87 -5.64 -3.94
C SER A 78 -6.14 -6.26 -3.37
N ARG A 79 -7.17 -6.47 -4.20
CA ARG A 79 -8.39 -7.18 -3.78
C ARG A 79 -8.09 -8.60 -3.31
N LYS A 80 -7.36 -9.36 -4.11
CA LYS A 80 -6.99 -10.74 -3.78
C LYS A 80 -6.26 -10.81 -2.44
N ARG A 81 -5.30 -9.91 -2.18
CA ARG A 81 -4.56 -9.83 -0.91
C ARG A 81 -5.45 -9.47 0.29
N LEU A 82 -6.45 -8.61 0.10
CA LEU A 82 -7.38 -8.21 1.15
C LEU A 82 -8.48 -9.24 1.43
N GLU A 83 -8.81 -10.08 0.45
CA GLU A 83 -9.76 -11.20 0.62
C GLU A 83 -9.11 -12.43 1.27
N MET A 84 -7.78 -12.59 1.17
CA MET A 84 -7.01 -13.65 1.86
C MET A 84 -6.75 -13.37 3.36
N LYS A 85 -7.56 -12.51 3.98
CA LYS A 85 -7.44 -12.06 5.37
C LYS A 85 -7.98 -13.08 6.38
#